data_AF-A0A9E7KDG0-F1
#
_entry.id   AF-A0A9E7KDG0-F1
#
_cell.length_a   1.000
_cell.length_b   1.000
_cell.length_c   1.000
_cell.angle_alpha   90.00
_cell.angle_beta   90.00
_cell.angle_gamma   90.00
#
_symmetry.space_group_name_H-M   'P 1'
#
loop_
_entity.id
_entity.type
_entity.pdbx_description
1 polymer ?
#
loop_
_entity_poly.entity_id
_entity_poly.type
_entity_poly.pdbx_seq_one_letter_code
_entity_poly.pdbx_strand_id
1 'polypeptide(L)'
;MRVCENIPIVLHGNKVDVKSREVKAKQVTFHRKKNLQYYEISAKSNYNFEESFLYLARKLAGDQNLHIVESPALAPPEVQIDLAAEQQHEAELAAAAAQPLPDDDDDLFD
;
A
#
# COMPACT_ATOMS: atom_id res chain seq x y z
N MET A 1 25.47 -0.62 3.90
CA MET A 1 24.18 -0.65 3.20
C MET A 1 24.47 -0.87 1.72
N ARG A 2 24.08 -2.01 1.13
CA ARG A 2 24.20 -2.17 -0.33
C ARG A 2 23.01 -1.45 -0.96
N VAL A 3 23.29 -0.49 -1.84
CA VAL A 3 22.26 0.22 -2.59
C VAL A 3 22.03 -0.59 -3.87
N CYS A 4 20.88 -1.25 -3.97
CA CYS A 4 20.46 -1.89 -5.21
C CYS A 4 19.75 -0.83 -6.05
N GLU A 5 20.33 -0.46 -7.19
CA GLU A 5 19.70 0.46 -8.14
C GLU A 5 18.64 -0.29 -8.97
N ASN A 6 17.53 0.39 -9.31
CA ASN A 6 16.47 -0.09 -10.22
C ASN A 6 15.68 -1.34 -9.80
N ILE A 7 15.58 -1.65 -8.51
CA ILE A 7 14.68 -2.72 -8.04
C ILE A 7 13.23 -2.21 -7.92
N PRO A 8 12.21 -3.03 -8.25
CA PRO A 8 10.82 -2.66 -7.99
C PRO A 8 10.57 -2.59 -6.48
N ILE A 9 9.95 -1.50 -6.02
CA ILE A 9 9.70 -1.23 -4.60
C ILE A 9 8.20 -0.96 -4.41
N VAL A 10 7.68 -1.48 -3.30
CA VAL A 10 6.31 -1.22 -2.82
C VAL A 10 6.40 -0.59 -1.42
N LEU A 11 5.64 0.46 -1.19
CA LEU A 11 5.46 1.07 0.13
C LEU A 11 4.17 0.54 0.78
N HIS A 12 4.26 0.12 2.04
CA HIS A 12 3.12 -0.36 2.81
C HIS A 12 2.67 0.61 3.90
N GLY A 13 1.38 0.92 3.92
CA GLY A 13 0.70 1.44 5.11
C GLY A 13 0.12 0.28 5.90
N ASN A 14 0.84 -0.22 6.92
CA ASN A 14 0.36 -1.35 7.73
C ASN A 14 -0.57 -0.88 8.88
N LYS A 15 -1.38 -1.81 9.41
CA LYS A 15 -2.31 -1.66 10.54
C LYS A 15 -3.56 -0.84 10.24
N VAL A 16 -4.08 -0.93 9.02
CA VAL A 16 -5.33 -0.22 8.65
C VAL A 16 -6.59 -0.76 9.34
N ASP A 17 -6.49 -1.89 10.03
CA ASP A 17 -7.52 -2.40 10.94
C ASP A 17 -7.76 -1.51 12.17
N VAL A 18 -6.82 -0.61 12.49
CA VAL A 18 -6.93 0.29 13.65
C VAL A 18 -7.72 1.56 13.29
N LYS A 19 -8.82 1.80 14.00
CA LYS A 19 -9.71 2.96 13.76
C LYS A 19 -9.03 4.32 14.01
N SER A 20 -8.14 4.41 15.00
CA SER A 20 -7.39 5.62 15.34
C SER A 20 -6.17 5.77 14.45
N ARG A 21 -6.40 6.10 13.18
CA ARG A 21 -5.35 6.30 12.17
C ARG A 21 -4.71 7.68 12.33
N GLU A 22 -3.44 7.71 12.73
CA GLU A 22 -2.66 8.96 12.88
C GLU A 22 -2.17 9.51 11.54
N VAL A 23 -1.66 8.64 10.65
CA VAL A 23 -1.17 9.03 9.33
C VAL A 23 -2.28 8.85 8.31
N LYS A 24 -2.94 9.92 7.91
CA LYS A 24 -4.08 9.90 6.97
C LYS A 24 -3.61 9.78 5.52
N ALA A 25 -4.48 9.31 4.62
CA ALA A 25 -4.20 9.15 3.18
C ALA A 25 -3.53 10.39 2.55
N LYS A 26 -3.99 11.60 2.90
CA LYS A 26 -3.44 12.87 2.40
C LYS A 26 -1.98 13.14 2.78
N GLN A 27 -1.53 12.57 3.90
CA GLN A 27 -0.14 12.73 4.37
C GLN A 27 0.81 11.71 3.70
N VAL A 28 0.27 10.67 3.04
CA VAL A 28 1.06 9.64 2.38
C VAL A 28 1.44 10.11 0.97
N THR A 29 2.39 11.03 0.86
CA THR A 29 2.81 11.60 -0.44
C THR A 29 4.09 10.97 -1.00
N PHE A 30 4.90 10.33 -0.17
CA PHE A 30 6.22 9.82 -0.53
C PHE A 30 6.20 8.85 -1.73
N HIS A 31 5.22 7.96 -1.79
CA HIS A 31 5.09 7.02 -2.90
C HIS A 31 4.88 7.73 -4.25
N ARG A 32 4.15 8.86 -4.26
CA ARG A 32 3.96 9.67 -5.46
C ARG A 32 5.24 10.42 -5.83
N LYS A 33 5.92 11.02 -4.85
CA LYS A 33 7.21 11.72 -5.05
C LYS A 33 8.29 10.78 -5.62
N LYS A 34 8.29 9.50 -5.23
CA LYS A 34 9.27 8.50 -5.66
C LYS A 34 8.75 7.52 -6.73
N ASN A 35 7.54 7.73 -7.24
CA ASN A 35 6.87 6.84 -8.20
C ASN A 35 6.88 5.35 -7.76
N LEU A 36 6.59 5.12 -6.49
CA LEU A 36 6.49 3.80 -5.88
C LEU A 36 5.03 3.35 -5.85
N GLN A 37 4.83 2.04 -5.96
CA GLN A 37 3.53 1.46 -5.70
C GLN A 37 3.23 1.54 -4.20
N TYR A 38 2.00 1.90 -3.84
CA TYR A 38 1.56 1.96 -2.45
C TYR A 38 0.35 1.06 -2.25
N TYR A 39 0.37 0.30 -1.16
CA TYR A 39 -0.77 -0.47 -0.70
C TYR A 39 -0.94 -0.29 0.80
N GLU A 40 -2.20 -0.27 1.20
CA GLU A 40 -2.56 -0.38 2.59
C GLU A 40 -2.89 -1.81 2.92
N ILE A 41 -2.32 -2.28 4.02
CA ILE A 41 -2.37 -3.67 4.41
C ILE A 41 -2.71 -3.78 5.89
N SER A 42 -3.25 -4.93 6.27
CA SER A 42 -3.23 -5.35 7.66
C SER A 42 -2.77 -6.79 7.73
N ALA A 43 -1.61 -6.98 8.38
CA ALA A 43 -1.10 -8.31 8.67
C ALA A 43 -2.00 -9.10 9.64
N LYS A 44 -2.87 -8.43 10.40
CA LYS A 44 -3.77 -9.08 11.36
C LYS A 44 -5.03 -9.64 10.74
N SER A 45 -5.53 -8.99 9.69
CA SER A 45 -6.74 -9.41 8.98
C SER A 45 -6.47 -10.05 7.63
N ASN A 46 -5.20 -10.10 7.21
CA ASN A 46 -4.75 -10.49 5.88
C ASN A 46 -5.25 -9.58 4.73
N TYR A 47 -5.69 -8.36 5.04
CA TYR A 47 -6.14 -7.40 4.04
C TYR A 47 -5.02 -6.96 3.11
N ASN A 48 -5.28 -7.00 1.79
CA ASN A 48 -4.36 -6.66 0.70
C ASN A 48 -2.98 -7.32 0.80
N PHE A 49 -2.91 -8.47 1.47
CA PHE A 49 -1.65 -9.17 1.70
C PHE A 49 -0.99 -9.58 0.36
N GLU A 50 -1.78 -10.05 -0.60
CA GLU A 50 -1.29 -10.61 -1.86
C GLU A 50 -0.92 -9.56 -2.91
N GLU A 51 -1.62 -8.41 -2.93
CA GLU A 51 -1.52 -7.40 -3.99
C GLU A 51 -0.10 -6.93 -4.25
N SER A 52 0.68 -6.81 -3.18
CA SER A 52 2.06 -6.35 -3.26
C SER A 52 2.99 -7.39 -3.85
N PHE A 53 2.79 -8.66 -3.52
CA PHE A 53 3.54 -9.76 -4.10
C PHE A 53 3.18 -9.94 -5.57
N LEU A 54 1.90 -9.81 -5.91
CA LEU A 54 1.43 -9.86 -7.30
C LEU A 54 2.06 -8.73 -8.13
N TYR A 55 2.06 -7.49 -7.62
CA TYR A 55 2.72 -6.37 -8.29
C TYR A 55 4.21 -6.64 -8.54
N LEU A 56 4.94 -7.07 -7.50
CA LEU A 56 6.36 -7.38 -7.61
C LEU A 56 6.60 -8.53 -8.59
N ALA A 57 5.79 -9.60 -8.55
CA ALA A 57 5.88 -10.72 -9.47
C ALA A 57 5.66 -10.28 -10.93
N ARG A 58 4.64 -9.45 -11.21
CA ARG A 58 4.39 -8.88 -12.55
C ARG A 58 5.57 -8.04 -13.04
N LYS A 59 6.16 -7.22 -12.17
CA LYS A 59 7.32 -6.37 -12.51
C LYS A 59 8.58 -7.18 -12.76
N LEU A 60 8.84 -8.19 -11.93
CA LEU A 60 10.03 -9.04 -12.03
C LEU A 60 9.94 -10.03 -13.20
N ALA A 61 8.75 -10.56 -13.49
CA ALA A 61 8.52 -11.48 -14.60
C ALA A 61 8.31 -10.76 -15.94
N GLY A 62 7.94 -9.47 -15.92
CA GLY A 62 7.61 -8.72 -17.13
C GLY A 62 6.25 -9.08 -17.75
N ASP A 63 5.37 -9.73 -16.99
CA ASP A 63 4.04 -10.18 -17.46
C ASP A 63 2.94 -9.51 -16.64
N GLN A 64 2.08 -8.72 -17.29
CA GLN A 64 0.94 -8.06 -16.65
C GLN A 64 -0.26 -9.00 -16.42
N ASN A 65 -0.33 -10.12 -17.14
CA ASN A 65 -1.42 -11.10 -17.03
C ASN A 65 -1.18 -12.16 -15.96
N LEU A 66 -0.01 -12.11 -15.29
CA LEU A 66 0.30 -12.95 -14.16
C LEU A 66 -0.77 -12.75 -13.08
N HIS A 67 -1.28 -13.86 -12.55
CA HIS A 67 -2.24 -13.92 -11.47
C HIS A 67 -1.84 -15.02 -10.49
N ILE A 68 -2.20 -14.84 -9.23
CA ILE A 68 -2.03 -15.86 -8.20
C ILE A 68 -3.15 -16.89 -8.40
N VAL A 69 -2.76 -18.16 -8.54
CA VAL A 69 -3.71 -19.26 -8.80
C VAL A 69 -4.22 -19.91 -7.51
N GLU A 70 -3.51 -19.70 -6.41
CA GLU A 70 -3.82 -20.25 -5.10
C GLU A 70 -3.35 -19.27 -4.04
N SER A 71 -4.22 -18.98 -3.07
CA SER A 71 -3.83 -18.16 -1.93
C SER A 71 -2.80 -18.90 -1.07
N PRO A 72 -1.78 -18.20 -0.54
CA PRO A 72 -0.83 -18.83 0.36
C PRO A 72 -1.55 -19.32 1.62
N ALA A 73 -0.99 -20.33 2.28
CA ALA A 73 -1.50 -20.82 3.55
C ALA A 73 -1.25 -19.77 4.65
N LEU A 74 -2.16 -18.79 4.75
CA LEU A 74 -2.12 -17.73 5.75
C LEU A 74 -2.63 -18.23 7.10
N ALA A 75 -2.08 -17.67 8.17
CA ALA A 75 -2.69 -17.82 9.48
C ALA A 75 -4.12 -17.24 9.42
N PRO A 76 -5.10 -17.87 10.12
CA PRO A 76 -6.43 -17.30 10.22
C PRO A 76 -6.38 -15.84 10.70
N PRO A 77 -7.21 -14.95 10.16
CA PRO A 77 -7.21 -13.55 10.57
C PRO A 77 -7.56 -13.43 12.06
N GLU A 78 -6.79 -12.64 12.78
CA GLU A 78 -7.02 -12.32 14.20
C GLU A 78 -8.14 -11.29 14.38
N VAL A 79 -8.40 -10.49 13.34
CA VAL A 79 -9.36 -9.37 13.35
C VAL A 79 -10.08 -9.31 12.01
N GLN A 80 -11.37 -9.00 12.04
CA GLN A 80 -12.14 -8.71 10.82
C GLN A 80 -12.05 -7.21 10.51
N ILE A 81 -11.75 -6.87 9.25
CA ILE A 81 -11.90 -5.50 8.77
C ILE A 81 -13.38 -5.21 8.53
N ASP A 82 -13.80 -4.00 8.89
CA ASP A 82 -15.11 -3.48 8.54
C ASP A 82 -15.11 -3.08 7.05
N LEU A 83 -15.90 -3.80 6.24
CA LEU A 83 -16.00 -3.61 4.80
C LEU A 83 -16.40 -2.17 4.41
N ALA A 84 -17.19 -1.49 5.24
CA ALA A 84 -17.56 -0.10 4.99
C ALA A 84 -16.37 0.85 5.20
N ALA A 85 -15.56 0.57 6.22
CA ALA A 85 -14.34 1.34 6.49
C ALA A 85 -13.31 1.12 5.38
N GLU A 86 -13.18 -0.11 4.88
CA GLU A 86 -12.33 -0.46 3.74
C GLU A 86 -12.66 0.39 2.50
N GLN A 87 -13.93 0.39 2.08
CA GLN A 87 -14.36 1.16 0.91
C GLN A 87 -14.15 2.66 1.07
N GLN A 88 -14.43 3.20 2.26
CA GLN A 88 -14.18 4.60 2.54
C GLN A 88 -12.70 4.93 2.37
N HIS A 89 -11.83 4.05 2.86
CA HIS A 89 -10.42 4.27 2.92
C HIS A 89 -9.75 4.14 1.54
N GLU A 90 -10.20 3.17 0.72
CA GLU A 90 -9.84 3.10 -0.70
C GLU A 90 -10.28 4.36 -1.47
N ALA A 91 -11.49 4.84 -1.22
CA ALA A 91 -11.99 6.06 -1.84
C ALA A 91 -11.18 7.30 -1.42
N GLU A 92 -10.76 7.38 -0.15
CA GLU A 92 -9.89 8.45 0.35
C GLU A 92 -8.50 8.41 -0.30
N LEU A 93 -7.92 7.22 -0.51
CA LEU A 93 -6.67 7.06 -1.25
C LEU A 93 -6.81 7.49 -2.71
N ALA A 94 -7.87 7.03 -3.39
CA ALA A 94 -8.12 7.40 -4.79
C ALA A 94 -8.32 8.92 -4.93
N ALA A 95 -9.06 9.54 -4.01
CA ALA A 95 -9.25 10.97 -3.97
C ALA A 95 -7.93 11.73 -3.72
N ALA A 96 -7.11 11.25 -2.78
CA ALA A 96 -5.81 11.86 -2.49
C ALA A 96 -4.81 11.73 -3.66
N ALA A 97 -4.86 10.62 -4.40
CA ALA A 97 -4.06 10.41 -5.60
C ALA A 97 -4.43 11.37 -6.75
N ALA A 98 -5.71 11.76 -6.84
CA ALA A 98 -6.19 12.72 -7.84
C ALA A 98 -5.87 14.19 -7.52
N GLN A 99 -5.48 14.51 -6.28
CA GLN A 99 -5.10 15.86 -5.89
C GLN A 99 -3.63 16.16 -6.22
N PRO A 100 -3.25 17.39 -6.62
CA PRO A 100 -1.86 17.78 -6.80
C PRO A 100 -1.02 17.50 -5.55
N LEU A 101 0.27 17.19 -5.73
CA LEU A 101 1.19 17.12 -4.59
C LEU A 101 1.40 18.53 -4.03
N PRO A 102 1.48 18.70 -2.70
CA PRO A 102 1.99 19.94 -2.13
C PRO A 102 3.44 20.15 -2.57
N ASP A 103 3.84 21.41 -2.73
CA ASP A 103 5.21 21.78 -3.10
C ASP A 103 6.22 21.33 -2.04
N ASP A 104 7.46 21.02 -2.46
CA ASP A 104 8.50 20.37 -1.66
C ASP A 104 9.01 21.19 -0.44
N ASP A 105 8.53 22.42 -0.23
CA ASP A 105 8.97 23.28 0.89
C ASP A 105 8.42 22.85 2.27
N ASP A 106 7.51 21.88 2.31
CA ASP A 106 6.97 21.28 3.54
C ASP A 106 7.58 19.87 3.82
N ASP A 107 8.90 19.71 3.70
CA ASP A 107 9.60 18.58 4.34
C ASP A 107 9.58 18.80 5.88
N LEU A 108 8.38 18.62 6.46
CA LEU A 108 8.07 18.70 7.88
C LEU A 108 8.54 17.44 8.60
N PHE A 109 9.83 17.13 8.48
CA PHE A 109 10.55 16.15 9.28
C PHE A 109 11.97 16.68 9.55
N ASP A 110 12.03 17.74 10.36
CA ASP A 110 13.17 18.03 11.23
C ASP A 110 12.76 17.67 12.67
#